data_AF-A0A9X3RD80-F1
#
_entry.id   AF-A0A9X3RD80-F1
#
_cell.length_a   1.000
_cell.length_b   1.000
_cell.length_c   1.000
_cell.angle_alpha   90.00
_cell.angle_beta   90.00
_cell.angle_gamma   90.00
#
_symmetry.space_group_name_H-M   'P 1'
#
loop_
_entity.id
_entity.type
_entity.pdbx_description
1 polymer ?
#
loop_
_entity_poly.entity_id
_entity_poly.type
_entity_poly.pdbx_seq_one_letter_code
_entity_poly.pdbx_strand_id
1 'polypeptide(L)'
;MNNWKLATIILAILLGISLMWSVQQRANSEKTQLKAYALEHAQLEYALKDAIESYEQGGSQKELGERLHWLSGFVVNINPAGETVAFHSFDFDYDTNLVLYEVHRKARGNQATEEDIDRLKILHQLINKFQKTALDNVERKTVDDYETEFIEFMEYYETQKEKLIK
;
A
#
# COMPACT_ATOMS: atom_id res chain seq x y z
N MET A 1 -16.48 -52.09 18.97
CA MET A 1 -15.43 -51.08 18.75
C MET A 1 -15.17 -50.38 20.07
N ASN A 2 -13.92 -50.26 20.52
CA ASN A 2 -13.62 -49.79 21.88
C ASN A 2 -13.89 -48.27 22.00
N ASN A 3 -14.66 -47.85 23.02
CA ASN A 3 -15.11 -46.46 23.21
C ASN A 3 -13.96 -45.43 23.22
N TRP A 4 -12.77 -45.83 23.71
CA TRP A 4 -11.59 -44.97 23.69
C TRP A 4 -11.09 -44.70 22.27
N LYS A 5 -11.07 -45.70 21.37
CA LYS A 5 -10.65 -45.51 19.97
C LYS A 5 -11.61 -44.58 19.23
N LEU A 6 -12.91 -44.70 19.50
CA LEU A 6 -13.93 -43.82 18.93
C LEU A 6 -13.75 -42.36 19.44
N ALA A 7 -13.51 -42.18 20.74
CA ALA A 7 -13.27 -40.86 21.32
C ALA A 7 -11.99 -40.20 20.76
N THR A 8 -10.90 -40.97 20.55
CA THR A 8 -9.67 -40.44 19.95
C THR A 8 -9.86 -40.02 18.50
N ILE A 9 -10.64 -40.79 17.72
CA ILE A 9 -10.97 -40.43 16.33
C ILE A 9 -11.81 -39.15 16.28
N ILE A 10 -12.82 -39.02 17.14
CA ILE A 10 -13.65 -37.82 17.22
C ILE A 10 -12.80 -36.60 17.62
N LEU A 11 -11.90 -36.75 18.59
CA LEU A 11 -11.00 -35.67 19.01
C LEU A 11 -10.07 -35.23 17.88
N ALA A 12 -9.52 -36.17 17.11
CA ALA A 12 -8.66 -35.86 15.96
C ALA A 12 -9.42 -35.09 14.86
N ILE A 13 -10.69 -35.44 14.60
CA ILE A 13 -11.56 -34.72 13.66
C ILE A 13 -11.83 -33.29 14.16
N LEU A 14 -12.15 -33.12 15.44
CA LEU A 14 -12.39 -31.80 16.03
C LEU A 14 -11.15 -30.92 16.00
N LEU A 15 -9.96 -31.48 16.28
CA LEU A 15 -8.69 -30.76 16.15
C LEU A 15 -8.42 -30.35 14.70
N GLY A 16 -8.67 -31.23 13.73
CA GLY A 16 -8.55 -30.92 12.31
C GLY A 16 -9.46 -29.76 11.88
N ILE A 17 -10.73 -29.79 12.29
CA ILE A 17 -11.69 -28.71 12.02
C ILE A 17 -11.24 -27.40 12.67
N SER A 18 -10.77 -27.44 13.93
CA SER A 18 -10.27 -26.25 14.62
C SER A 18 -9.05 -25.63 13.95
N LEU A 19 -8.13 -26.45 13.44
CA LEU A 19 -6.95 -25.99 12.71
C LEU A 19 -7.32 -25.40 11.33
N MET A 20 -8.23 -26.04 10.60
CA MET A 20 -8.74 -25.48 9.34
C MET A 20 -9.42 -24.12 9.57
N TRP A 21 -10.20 -24.01 10.65
CA TRP A 21 -10.91 -22.77 10.97
C TRP A 21 -9.96 -21.65 11.37
N SER A 22 -8.89 -21.94 12.12
CA SER A 22 -7.88 -20.94 12.48
C SER A 22 -7.08 -20.45 11.25
N VAL A 23 -6.72 -21.36 10.33
CA VAL A 23 -6.08 -21.00 9.06
C VAL A 23 -6.99 -20.10 8.21
N GLN A 24 -8.26 -20.46 8.08
CA GLN A 24 -9.22 -19.67 7.31
C GLN A 24 -9.51 -18.30 7.94
N GLN A 25 -9.54 -18.23 9.27
CA GLN A 25 -9.67 -16.96 10.01
C GLN A 25 -8.45 -16.05 9.78
N ARG A 26 -7.24 -16.61 9.79
CA ARG A 26 -6.00 -15.88 9.51
C ARG A 26 -5.99 -15.31 8.08
N ALA A 27 -6.29 -16.14 7.08
CA ALA A 27 -6.35 -15.70 5.68
C ALA A 27 -7.38 -14.59 5.45
N ASN A 28 -8.55 -14.66 6.09
CA ASN A 28 -9.57 -13.61 6.02
C ASN A 28 -9.10 -12.29 6.68
N SER A 29 -8.36 -12.38 7.79
CA SER A 29 -7.77 -11.21 8.45
C SER A 29 -6.74 -10.53 7.56
N GLU A 30 -5.81 -11.30 7.00
CA GLU A 30 -4.76 -10.79 6.09
C GLU A 30 -5.39 -10.12 4.86
N LYS A 31 -6.37 -10.77 4.22
CA LYS A 31 -7.11 -10.18 3.10
C LYS A 31 -7.82 -8.87 3.45
N THR A 32 -8.42 -8.77 4.63
CA THR A 32 -9.10 -7.55 5.09
C THR A 32 -8.09 -6.41 5.28
N GLN A 33 -6.90 -6.72 5.78
CA GLN A 33 -5.84 -5.74 6.02
C GLN A 33 -5.24 -5.24 4.71
N LEU A 34 -4.97 -6.12 3.75
CA LEU A 34 -4.51 -5.74 2.41
C LEU A 34 -5.51 -4.82 1.69
N LYS A 35 -6.81 -5.12 1.82
CA LYS A 35 -7.86 -4.27 1.28
C LYS A 35 -7.85 -2.88 1.92
N ALA A 36 -7.68 -2.78 3.24
CA ALA A 36 -7.61 -1.50 3.93
C ALA A 36 -6.38 -0.69 3.47
N TYR A 37 -5.21 -1.32 3.43
CA TYR A 37 -3.95 -0.73 2.97
C TYR A 37 -4.06 -0.19 1.53
N ALA A 38 -4.66 -0.96 0.62
CA ALA A 38 -4.89 -0.54 -0.76
C ALA A 38 -5.91 0.61 -0.89
N LEU A 39 -6.93 0.66 -0.02
CA LEU A 39 -7.90 1.76 0.02
C LEU A 39 -7.27 3.06 0.55
N GLU A 40 -6.37 2.99 1.52
CA GLU A 40 -5.61 4.16 2.01
C GLU A 40 -4.73 4.72 0.90
N HIS A 41 -4.04 3.87 0.16
CA HIS A 41 -3.26 4.26 -1.03
C HIS A 41 -4.13 4.86 -2.13
N ALA A 42 -5.36 4.38 -2.33
CA ALA A 42 -6.28 4.97 -3.30
C ALA A 42 -6.71 6.41 -2.91
N GLN A 43 -6.88 6.67 -1.61
CA GLN A 43 -7.17 8.03 -1.13
C GLN A 43 -5.97 8.95 -1.30
N LEU A 44 -4.76 8.45 -1.03
CA LEU A 44 -3.52 9.17 -1.28
C LEU A 44 -3.33 9.49 -2.78
N GLU A 45 -3.60 8.53 -3.67
CA GLU A 45 -3.53 8.71 -5.13
C GLU A 45 -4.39 9.88 -5.59
N TYR A 46 -5.66 9.87 -5.18
CA TYR A 46 -6.62 10.89 -5.58
C TYR A 46 -6.19 12.28 -5.09
N ALA A 47 -5.75 12.38 -3.84
CA ALA A 47 -5.37 13.65 -3.24
C ALA A 47 -4.02 14.17 -3.80
N LEU A 48 -3.08 13.27 -4.12
CA LEU A 48 -1.84 13.62 -4.81
C LEU A 48 -2.12 14.13 -6.22
N LYS A 49 -3.00 13.45 -6.97
CA LYS A 49 -3.44 13.88 -8.29
C LYS A 49 -4.02 15.29 -8.27
N ASP A 50 -4.95 15.56 -7.34
CA ASP A 50 -5.58 16.88 -7.18
C ASP A 50 -4.54 17.97 -6.84
N ALA A 51 -3.52 17.65 -6.03
CA ALA A 51 -2.43 18.57 -5.72
C ALA A 51 -1.56 18.89 -6.95
N ILE A 52 -1.23 17.89 -7.76
CA ILE A 52 -0.47 18.07 -9.01
C ILE A 52 -1.28 18.92 -9.99
N GLU A 53 -2.54 18.57 -10.25
CA GLU A 53 -3.41 19.28 -11.20
C GLU A 53 -3.66 20.73 -10.77
N SER A 54 -3.89 20.98 -9.48
CA SER A 54 -4.04 22.35 -8.94
C SER A 54 -2.79 23.20 -9.17
N TYR A 55 -1.60 22.61 -8.97
CA TYR A 55 -0.34 23.30 -9.24
C TYR A 55 -0.15 23.58 -10.73
N GLU A 56 -0.42 22.62 -11.61
CA GLU A 56 -0.26 22.81 -13.07
C GLU A 56 -1.19 23.90 -13.63
N GLN A 57 -2.37 24.07 -13.04
CA GLN A 57 -3.32 25.11 -13.45
C GLN A 57 -3.00 26.49 -12.86
N GLY A 58 -2.60 26.54 -11.58
CA GLY A 58 -2.45 27.79 -10.83
C GLY A 58 -1.02 28.28 -10.65
N GLY A 59 -0.01 27.41 -10.82
CA GLY A 59 1.41 27.70 -10.58
C GLY A 59 1.78 28.00 -9.12
N SER A 60 0.86 27.80 -8.17
CA SER A 60 1.05 28.19 -6.77
C SER A 60 1.88 27.17 -5.99
N GLN A 61 3.17 27.44 -5.80
CA GLN A 61 4.04 26.59 -4.98
C GLN A 61 3.62 26.58 -3.50
N LYS A 62 3.08 27.68 -2.99
CA LYS A 62 2.56 27.73 -1.62
C LYS A 62 1.41 26.75 -1.41
N GLU A 63 0.44 26.74 -2.33
CA GLU A 63 -0.70 25.83 -2.27
C GLU A 63 -0.26 24.37 -2.43
N LEU A 64 0.63 24.10 -3.38
CA LEU A 64 1.25 22.78 -3.54
C LEU A 64 1.88 22.31 -2.23
N GLY A 65 2.69 23.16 -1.60
CA GLY A 65 3.33 22.86 -0.32
C GLY A 65 2.32 22.55 0.77
N GLU A 66 1.26 23.34 0.93
CA GLU A 66 0.21 23.09 1.94
C GLU A 66 -0.49 21.75 1.70
N ARG A 67 -0.84 21.43 0.45
CA ARG A 67 -1.48 20.15 0.10
C ARG A 67 -0.56 18.95 0.37
N LEU A 68 0.70 19.01 -0.06
CA LEU A 68 1.68 17.95 0.17
C LEU A 68 2.00 17.73 1.65
N HIS A 69 1.95 18.78 2.47
CA HIS A 69 2.12 18.66 3.92
C HIS A 69 1.10 17.70 4.53
N TRP A 70 -0.18 17.88 4.17
CA TRP A 70 -1.26 17.02 4.64
C TRP A 70 -1.08 15.57 4.17
N LEU A 71 -0.62 15.37 2.94
CA LEU A 71 -0.38 14.04 2.38
C LEU A 71 0.79 13.32 3.05
N SER A 72 1.86 14.03 3.43
CA SER A 72 2.98 13.42 4.17
C SER A 72 2.56 12.86 5.55
N GLY A 73 1.50 13.40 6.15
CA GLY A 73 0.91 12.84 7.37
C GLY A 73 0.04 11.60 7.14
N PHE A 74 -0.36 11.35 5.89
CA PHE A 74 -1.24 10.23 5.52
C PHE A 74 -0.50 8.89 5.58
N VAL A 75 0.74 8.86 5.09
CA VAL A 75 1.54 7.64 4.95
C VAL A 75 2.08 7.12 6.29
N VAL A 76 2.24 7.99 7.30
CA VAL A 76 2.71 7.61 8.66
C VAL A 76 1.72 6.67 9.38
N ASN A 77 0.45 6.64 8.96
CA ASN A 77 -0.59 5.78 9.54
C ASN A 77 -0.84 4.48 8.78
N ILE A 78 -0.17 4.28 7.65
CA ILE A 78 -0.34 3.09 6.84
C ILE A 78 0.57 2.01 7.41
N ASN A 79 0.23 1.45 8.58
CA ASN A 79 0.87 0.23 9.06
C ASN A 79 0.21 -0.95 8.33
N PRO A 80 0.84 -1.54 7.30
CA PRO A 80 0.33 -2.77 6.71
C PRO A 80 0.21 -3.82 7.81
N ALA A 81 -0.96 -4.41 7.95
CA ALA A 81 -1.14 -5.54 8.83
C ALA A 81 -1.01 -6.84 8.01
N GLY A 82 -0.22 -7.79 8.55
CA GLY A 82 0.27 -9.00 7.88
C GLY A 82 1.79 -8.98 7.71
N GLU A 83 2.52 -9.96 8.27
CA GLU A 83 4.00 -9.96 8.36
C GLU A 83 4.69 -9.85 6.98
N THR A 84 4.18 -10.52 5.95
CA THR A 84 4.83 -10.57 4.63
C THR A 84 4.73 -9.24 3.89
N VAL A 85 3.53 -8.66 3.77
CA VAL A 85 3.36 -7.36 3.08
C VAL A 85 3.96 -6.22 3.89
N ALA A 86 3.90 -6.29 5.23
CA ALA A 86 4.59 -5.33 6.07
C ALA A 86 6.11 -5.34 5.91
N PHE A 87 6.70 -6.51 5.67
CA PHE A 87 8.12 -6.60 5.40
C PHE A 87 8.50 -6.00 4.04
N HIS A 88 7.64 -6.15 3.02
CA HIS A 88 7.98 -5.72 1.66
C HIS A 88 7.50 -4.31 1.27
N SER A 89 6.49 -3.73 1.94
CA SER A 89 5.97 -2.40 1.58
C SER A 89 6.71 -1.23 2.24
N PHE A 90 7.55 -1.50 3.25
CA PHE A 90 8.23 -0.48 4.03
C PHE A 90 9.03 0.51 3.18
N ASP A 91 9.79 0.00 2.20
CA ASP A 91 10.60 0.85 1.30
C ASP A 91 9.71 1.75 0.44
N PHE A 92 8.60 1.22 -0.09
CA PHE A 92 7.67 2.00 -0.90
C PHE A 92 6.97 3.10 -0.08
N ASP A 93 6.51 2.77 1.13
CA ASP A 93 5.87 3.71 2.04
C ASP A 93 6.86 4.81 2.52
N TYR A 94 8.11 4.41 2.82
CA TYR A 94 9.17 5.34 3.20
C TYR A 94 9.51 6.32 2.07
N ASP A 95 9.71 5.81 0.86
CA ASP A 95 10.11 6.63 -0.28
C ASP A 95 8.97 7.53 -0.77
N THR A 96 7.71 7.06 -0.66
CA THR A 96 6.51 7.89 -0.86
C THR A 96 6.53 9.10 0.08
N ASN A 97 6.77 8.87 1.37
CA ASN A 97 6.88 9.94 2.37
C ASN A 97 8.01 10.91 2.07
N LEU A 98 9.19 10.37 1.72
CA LEU A 98 10.38 11.16 1.42
C LEU A 98 10.10 12.15 0.29
N VAL A 99 9.54 11.68 -0.82
CA VAL A 99 9.22 12.51 -1.99
C VAL A 99 8.23 13.60 -1.62
N LEU A 100 7.11 13.24 -0.96
CA LEU A 100 6.09 14.21 -0.55
C LEU A 100 6.69 15.29 0.36
N TYR A 101 7.51 14.88 1.34
CA TYR A 101 8.15 15.80 2.29
C TYR A 101 9.18 16.71 1.61
N GLU A 102 10.03 16.17 0.74
CA GLU A 102 11.06 16.95 0.05
C GLU A 102 10.44 18.02 -0.86
N VAL A 103 9.46 17.63 -1.67
CA VAL A 103 8.79 18.56 -2.58
C VAL A 103 7.97 19.58 -1.78
N HIS A 104 7.30 19.16 -0.70
CA HIS A 104 6.66 20.07 0.25
C HIS A 104 7.64 21.15 0.76
N ARG A 105 8.81 20.72 1.27
CA ARG A 105 9.81 21.60 1.85
C ARG A 105 10.31 22.62 0.82
N LYS A 106 10.58 22.17 -0.41
CA LYS A 106 11.00 23.04 -1.52
C LYS A 106 9.88 24.01 -1.93
N ALA A 107 8.65 23.53 -2.06
CA ALA A 107 7.50 24.34 -2.44
C ALA A 107 7.21 25.46 -1.43
N ARG A 108 7.34 25.19 -0.11
CA ARG A 108 7.28 26.24 0.92
C ARG A 108 8.36 27.32 0.79
N GLY A 109 9.52 26.95 0.25
CA GLY A 109 10.62 27.86 -0.02
C GLY A 109 10.54 28.56 -1.39
N ASN A 110 9.48 28.33 -2.17
CA ASN A 110 9.39 28.71 -3.58
C ASN A 110 10.56 28.19 -4.43
N GLN A 111 11.00 26.96 -4.16
CA GLN A 111 12.15 26.30 -4.77
C GLN A 111 11.79 24.97 -5.45
N ALA A 112 10.50 24.62 -5.55
CA ALA A 112 10.10 23.43 -6.28
C ALA A 112 10.38 23.62 -7.78
N THR A 113 11.00 22.61 -8.39
CA THR A 113 11.36 22.59 -9.82
C THR A 113 10.37 21.76 -10.63
N GLU A 114 10.47 21.81 -11.96
CA GLU A 114 9.70 20.90 -12.84
C GLU A 114 10.03 19.43 -12.56
N GLU A 115 11.29 19.12 -12.26
CA GLU A 115 11.75 17.79 -11.85
C GLU A 115 11.05 17.31 -10.56
N ASP A 116 10.84 18.20 -9.58
CA ASP A 116 10.07 17.85 -8.39
C ASP A 116 8.61 17.48 -8.73
N ILE A 117 8.01 18.13 -9.72
CA ILE A 117 6.64 17.81 -10.19
C ILE A 117 6.63 16.48 -10.94
N ASP A 118 7.63 16.22 -11.76
CA ASP A 118 7.77 14.93 -12.45
C ASP A 118 7.95 13.78 -11.47
N ARG A 119 8.69 13.97 -10.38
CA ARG A 119 8.78 13.00 -9.27
C ARG A 119 7.42 12.73 -8.64
N LEU A 120 6.60 13.76 -8.39
CA LEU A 120 5.23 13.59 -7.88
C LEU A 120 4.34 12.82 -8.88
N LYS A 121 4.49 13.06 -10.19
CA LYS A 121 3.76 12.31 -11.23
C LYS A 121 4.16 10.85 -11.28
N ILE A 122 5.45 10.54 -11.17
CA ILE A 122 5.96 9.16 -11.09
C ILE A 122 5.38 8.49 -9.84
N LEU A 123 5.40 9.17 -8.70
CA LEU A 123 4.82 8.66 -7.46
C LEU A 123 3.32 8.35 -7.62
N HIS A 124 2.55 9.28 -8.19
CA HIS A 124 1.14 9.08 -8.49
C HIS A 124 0.91 7.86 -9.40
N GLN A 125 1.74 7.66 -10.44
CA GLN A 125 1.65 6.48 -11.30
C GLN A 125 1.93 5.17 -10.55
N LEU A 126 2.92 5.16 -9.65
CA LEU A 126 3.26 4.01 -8.82
C LEU A 126 2.11 3.65 -7.88
N ILE A 127 1.54 4.64 -7.16
CA ILE A 127 0.41 4.43 -6.26
C ILE A 127 -0.82 3.93 -7.03
N ASN A 128 -1.11 4.51 -8.20
CA ASN A 128 -2.22 4.06 -9.05
C ASN A 128 -2.04 2.62 -9.53
N LYS A 129 -0.81 2.25 -9.93
CA LYS A 129 -0.51 0.86 -10.32
C LYS A 129 -0.69 -0.08 -9.14
N PHE A 130 -0.14 0.26 -7.97
CA PHE A 130 -0.33 -0.50 -6.74
C PHE A 130 -1.82 -0.70 -6.43
N GLN A 131 -2.61 0.37 -6.47
CA GLN A 131 -4.05 0.33 -6.23
C GLN A 131 -4.75 -0.61 -7.22
N LYS A 132 -4.49 -0.47 -8.53
CA LYS A 132 -5.13 -1.31 -9.54
C LYS A 132 -4.81 -2.78 -9.33
N THR A 133 -3.55 -3.07 -9.05
CA THR A 133 -3.09 -4.42 -8.74
C THR A 133 -3.78 -4.94 -7.47
N ALA A 134 -3.72 -4.21 -6.35
CA ALA A 134 -4.26 -4.67 -5.07
C ALA A 134 -5.80 -4.69 -4.98
N LEU A 135 -6.50 -3.79 -5.66
CA LEU A 135 -7.98 -3.68 -5.59
C LEU A 135 -8.72 -4.44 -6.70
N ASP A 136 -8.07 -4.79 -7.81
CA ASP A 136 -8.75 -5.52 -8.87
C ASP A 136 -9.23 -6.89 -8.37
N ASN A 137 -10.52 -7.16 -8.54
CA ASN A 137 -11.15 -8.42 -8.15
C ASN A 137 -10.82 -8.92 -6.71
N VAL A 138 -10.59 -8.00 -5.76
CA VAL A 138 -10.20 -8.30 -4.36
C VAL A 138 -11.00 -9.44 -3.73
N GLU A 139 -12.32 -9.50 -3.97
CA GLU A 139 -13.18 -10.54 -3.40
C GLU A 139 -12.84 -11.95 -3.87
N ARG A 140 -12.30 -12.09 -5.09
CA ARG A 140 -11.96 -13.38 -5.71
C ARG A 140 -10.50 -13.80 -5.51
N LYS A 141 -9.62 -12.87 -5.10
CA LYS A 141 -8.20 -13.13 -4.87
C LYS A 141 -7.96 -13.97 -3.61
N THR A 142 -7.03 -14.91 -3.73
CA THR A 142 -6.38 -15.64 -2.64
C THR A 142 -5.20 -14.82 -2.09
N VAL A 143 -4.62 -15.25 -0.96
CA VAL A 143 -3.43 -14.59 -0.40
C VAL A 143 -2.23 -14.73 -1.36
N ASP A 144 -2.08 -15.88 -2.01
CA ASP A 144 -0.99 -16.13 -2.97
C ASP A 144 -1.07 -15.24 -4.22
N ASP A 145 -2.29 -14.92 -4.68
CA ASP A 145 -2.49 -13.97 -5.78
C ASP A 145 -1.98 -12.58 -5.38
N TYR A 146 -2.28 -12.15 -4.14
CA TYR A 146 -1.81 -10.89 -3.58
C TYR A 146 -0.29 -10.83 -3.48
N GLU A 147 0.35 -11.90 -2.99
CA GLU A 147 1.81 -11.95 -2.87
C GLU A 147 2.49 -11.87 -4.24
N THR A 148 2.02 -12.65 -5.22
CA THR A 148 2.58 -12.66 -6.58
C THR A 148 2.51 -11.29 -7.22
N GLU A 149 1.33 -10.69 -7.19
CA GLU A 149 1.08 -9.36 -7.75
C GLU A 149 1.85 -8.25 -7.03
N PHE A 150 2.03 -8.38 -5.70
CA PHE A 150 2.83 -7.44 -4.92
C PHE A 150 4.31 -7.51 -5.30
N ILE A 151 4.85 -8.72 -5.51
CA ILE A 151 6.22 -8.91 -5.99
C ILE A 151 6.41 -8.22 -7.35
N GLU A 152 5.50 -8.45 -8.31
CA GLU A 152 5.55 -7.80 -9.62
C GLU A 152 5.49 -6.26 -9.53
N PHE A 153 4.68 -5.74 -8.59
CA PHE A 153 4.64 -4.32 -8.29
C PHE A 153 5.99 -3.83 -7.76
N MET A 154 6.59 -4.52 -6.78
CA MET A 154 7.86 -4.13 -6.18
C MET A 154 9.02 -4.19 -7.18
N GLU A 155 9.04 -5.20 -8.06
CA GLU A 155 10.00 -5.26 -9.16
C GLU A 155 9.88 -4.03 -10.08
N TYR A 156 8.65 -3.66 -10.46
CA TYR A 156 8.41 -2.46 -11.24
C TYR A 156 8.82 -1.19 -10.47
N TYR A 157 8.49 -1.11 -9.19
CA TYR A 157 8.86 -0.01 -8.30
C TYR A 157 10.37 0.23 -8.30
N GLU A 158 11.16 -0.83 -8.10
CA GLU A 158 12.62 -0.75 -8.08
C GLU A 158 13.20 -0.23 -9.41
N THR A 159 12.54 -0.48 -10.56
CA THR A 159 12.96 0.12 -11.85
C THR A 159 12.70 1.63 -11.95
N GLN A 160 11.76 2.17 -11.17
CA GLN A 160 11.43 3.60 -11.16
C GLN A 160 12.08 4.36 -10.01
N LYS A 161 12.50 3.66 -8.95
CA LYS A 161 13.03 4.21 -7.70
C LYS A 161 14.13 5.24 -7.90
N GLU A 162 15.05 5.01 -8.83
CA GLU A 162 16.13 5.95 -9.10
C GLU A 162 15.61 7.33 -9.55
N LYS A 163 14.60 7.36 -10.43
CA LYS A 163 13.98 8.60 -10.91
C LYS A 163 13.07 9.26 -9.87
N LEU A 164 12.63 8.47 -8.89
CA LEU A 164 11.78 8.96 -7.80
C LEU A 164 12.61 9.66 -6.72
N ILE A 165 13.84 9.21 -6.46
CA ILE A 165 14.65 9.66 -5.32
C ILE A 165 15.82 10.57 -5.73
N LYS A 166 16.38 10.39 -6.93
CA LYS A 166 17.51 11.21 -7.42
C LYS A 166 17.04 12.30 -8.36
#